data_AF-A0AB38R5V7-F1
#
_entry.id   AF-A0AB38R5V7-F1
#
_cell.length_a   1.000
_cell.length_b   1.000
_cell.length_c   1.000
_cell.angle_alpha   90.00
_cell.angle_beta   90.00
_cell.angle_gamma   90.00
#
_symmetry.space_group_name_H-M   'P 1'
#
loop_
_entity.id
_entity.type
_entity.pdbx_description
1 polymer ?
#
loop_
_entity_poly.entity_id
_entity_poly.type
_entity_poly.pdbx_seq_one_letter_code
_entity_poly.pdbx_strand_id
1 'polypeptide(L)'
;MKKISKTFHVRKEALKLLYYLKADFMINNDEENDFWNQLFEHGCRKLEDLDKQGKTIALARIDHKRIATGAFVDNDLYNKLISIGKKNNLKKYEIIELVIYFYAMEYLNSREKEFFELEKWGIVIF
;
A
#
# COMPACT_ATOMS: atom_id res chain seq x y z
N MET A 1 14.85 5.81 15.37
CA MET A 1 13.73 5.04 14.77
C MET A 1 14.03 3.55 14.88
N LYS A 2 13.14 2.78 15.52
CA LYS A 2 13.36 1.34 15.75
C LYS A 2 12.75 0.56 14.58
N LYS A 3 13.60 0.01 13.70
CA LYS A 3 13.17 -0.86 12.61
C LYS A 3 12.73 -2.23 13.16
N ILE A 4 11.64 -2.78 12.63
CA ILE A 4 11.11 -4.11 12.97
C ILE A 4 10.80 -4.91 11.71
N SER A 5 11.05 -6.22 11.76
CA SER A 5 10.65 -7.12 10.66
C SER A 5 9.12 -7.30 10.67
N LYS A 6 8.50 -7.13 9.50
CA LYS A 6 7.07 -7.38 9.28
C LYS A 6 6.86 -8.23 8.04
N THR A 7 5.90 -9.16 8.16
CA THR A 7 5.36 -9.91 7.04
C THR A 7 3.93 -9.46 6.78
N PHE A 8 3.66 -9.12 5.53
CA PHE A 8 2.37 -8.72 4.99
C PHE A 8 1.83 -9.84 4.10
N HIS A 9 0.52 -10.00 4.06
CA HIS A 9 -0.14 -10.96 3.17
C HIS A 9 -1.04 -10.18 2.24
N VAL A 10 -0.67 -10.11 0.96
CA VAL A 10 -1.36 -9.30 -0.05
C VAL A 10 -1.78 -10.17 -1.23
N ARG A 11 -2.75 -9.69 -2.01
CA ARG A 11 -3.11 -10.30 -3.30
C ARG A 11 -1.93 -10.35 -4.27
N LYS A 12 -1.98 -11.29 -5.21
CA LYS A 12 -0.92 -11.48 -6.22
C LYS A 12 -0.73 -10.23 -7.08
N GLU A 13 -1.82 -9.52 -7.37
CA GLU A 13 -1.88 -8.30 -8.16
C GLU A 13 -1.15 -7.16 -7.43
N ALA A 14 -1.44 -6.97 -6.14
CA ALA A 14 -0.72 -6.04 -5.27
C ALA A 14 0.78 -6.36 -5.17
N LEU A 15 1.12 -7.65 -5.06
CA LEU A 15 2.51 -8.07 -5.01
C LEU A 15 3.26 -7.81 -6.33
N LYS A 16 2.63 -8.10 -7.47
CA LYS A 16 3.20 -7.80 -8.79
C LYS A 16 3.45 -6.31 -8.96
N LEU A 17 2.48 -5.48 -8.58
CA LEU A 17 2.60 -4.02 -8.66
C LEU A 17 3.72 -3.49 -7.75
N LEU A 18 3.83 -4.02 -6.52
CA LEU A 18 4.93 -3.71 -5.61
C LEU A 18 6.29 -4.02 -6.25
N TYR A 19 6.46 -5.21 -6.84
CA TYR A 19 7.72 -5.57 -7.48
C TYR A 19 8.02 -4.75 -8.73
N TYR A 20 6.99 -4.37 -9.48
CA TYR A 20 7.14 -3.45 -10.60
C TYR A 20 7.66 -2.10 -10.14
N LEU A 21 7.03 -1.49 -9.12
CA LEU A 21 7.47 -0.22 -8.55
C LEU A 21 8.93 -0.32 -8.05
N LYS A 22 9.29 -1.39 -7.32
CA LYS A 22 10.68 -1.60 -6.89
C LYS A 22 11.66 -1.63 -8.08
N ALA A 23 11.29 -2.32 -9.15
CA ALA A 23 12.13 -2.40 -10.35
C ALA A 23 12.23 -1.06 -11.08
N ASP A 24 11.13 -0.33 -11.21
CA ASP A 24 11.05 0.98 -11.88
C ASP A 24 11.90 2.04 -11.16
N PHE A 25 11.85 2.07 -9.82
CA PHE A 25 12.72 2.92 -9.00
C PHE A 25 14.15 2.39 -8.84
N MET A 26 14.50 1.27 -9.48
CA MET A 26 15.82 0.63 -9.40
C MET A 26 16.27 0.33 -7.95
N ILE A 27 15.32 -0.02 -7.08
CA ILE A 27 15.56 -0.25 -5.64
C ILE A 27 16.41 -1.50 -5.45
N ASN A 28 17.58 -1.33 -4.86
CA ASN A 28 18.45 -2.44 -4.47
C ASN A 28 18.11 -2.96 -3.06
N ASN A 29 18.70 -4.09 -2.67
CA ASN A 29 18.41 -4.73 -1.37
C ASN A 29 18.69 -3.81 -0.17
N ASP A 30 19.70 -2.93 -0.27
CA ASP A 30 20.06 -2.00 0.80
C ASP A 30 19.01 -0.89 1.00
N GLU A 31 18.22 -0.59 -0.03
CA GLU A 31 17.23 0.50 -0.07
C GLU A 31 15.80 0.00 0.16
N GLU A 32 15.57 -1.32 0.18
CA GLU A 32 14.24 -1.91 0.29
C GLU A 32 13.47 -1.39 1.51
N ASN A 33 14.15 -1.26 2.65
CA ASN A 33 13.52 -0.78 3.88
C ASN A 33 13.09 0.69 3.76
N ASP A 34 13.87 1.49 3.05
CA ASP A 34 13.59 2.91 2.88
C ASP A 34 12.45 3.11 1.86
N PHE A 35 12.41 2.29 0.81
CA PHE A 35 11.26 2.22 -0.10
C PHE A 35 9.95 1.87 0.62
N TRP A 36 9.96 0.86 1.51
CA TRP A 36 8.78 0.52 2.31
C TRP A 36 8.33 1.66 3.22
N ASN A 37 9.27 2.38 3.85
CA ASN A 37 8.94 3.53 4.68
C ASN A 37 8.36 4.68 3.84
N GLN A 38 8.92 4.97 2.66
CA GLN A 38 8.35 5.98 1.74
C GLN A 38 6.92 5.63 1.32
N LEU A 39 6.66 4.36 1.02
CA LEU A 39 5.33 3.87 0.67
C LEU A 39 4.35 4.02 1.84
N PHE A 40 4.80 3.77 3.08
CA PHE A 40 3.98 3.96 4.28
C PHE A 40 3.73 5.43 4.64
N GLU A 41 4.73 6.30 4.48
CA GLU A 41 4.57 7.74 4.67
C GLU A 41 3.58 8.32 3.67
N HIS A 42 3.70 7.93 2.39
CA HIS A 42 2.74 8.28 1.35
C HIS A 42 1.33 7.80 1.69
N GLY A 43 1.20 6.54 2.08
CA GLY A 43 -0.05 5.95 2.53
C GLY A 43 -0.69 6.66 3.71
N CYS A 44 0.09 7.02 4.73
CA CYS A 44 -0.41 7.80 5.88
C CYS A 44 -0.98 9.15 5.43
N ARG A 45 -0.23 9.89 4.60
CA ARG A 45 -0.68 11.20 4.10
C ARG A 45 -2.00 11.09 3.33
N LYS A 46 -2.10 10.14 2.38
CA LYS A 46 -3.34 9.94 1.61
C LYS A 46 -4.52 9.58 2.49
N LEU A 47 -4.34 8.66 3.44
CA LEU A 47 -5.42 8.26 4.35
C LEU A 47 -5.85 9.40 5.28
N GLU A 48 -4.91 10.18 5.82
CA GLU A 48 -5.23 11.36 6.64
C GLU A 48 -5.96 12.44 5.83
N ASP A 49 -5.58 12.65 4.57
CA ASP A 49 -6.24 13.64 3.71
C ASP A 49 -7.66 13.21 3.33
N LEU A 50 -7.90 11.91 3.14
CA LEU A 50 -9.25 11.36 2.93
C LEU A 50 -10.11 11.53 4.20
N ASP A 51 -9.55 11.26 5.37
CA ASP A 51 -10.22 11.45 6.67
C ASP A 51 -10.62 12.91 6.89
N LYS A 52 -9.71 13.87 6.61
CA LYS A 52 -10.01 15.31 6.67
C LYS A 52 -11.11 15.75 5.70
N GLN A 53 -11.22 15.08 4.55
CA GLN A 53 -12.27 15.33 3.55
C GLN A 53 -13.60 14.64 3.90
N GLY A 54 -13.65 13.86 4.99
CA GLY A 54 -14.82 13.05 5.35
C GLY A 54 -15.09 11.90 4.39
N LYS A 55 -14.09 11.49 3.59
CA LYS A 55 -14.22 10.43 2.59
C LYS A 55 -14.09 9.06 3.24
N THR A 56 -14.91 8.14 2.77
CA THR A 56 -14.89 6.73 3.16
C THR A 56 -14.21 5.90 2.07
N ILE A 57 -13.57 4.80 2.49
CA ILE A 57 -12.92 3.86 1.58
C ILE A 57 -13.64 2.51 1.67
N ALA A 58 -14.10 2.00 0.54
CA ALA A 58 -14.61 0.65 0.41
C ALA A 58 -13.70 -0.17 -0.52
N LEU A 59 -13.32 -1.37 -0.10
CA LEU A 59 -12.63 -2.33 -0.94
C LEU A 59 -13.55 -3.51 -1.23
N ALA A 60 -13.66 -3.88 -2.50
CA ALA A 60 -14.36 -5.09 -2.92
C ALA A 60 -13.76 -6.30 -2.20
N ARG A 61 -14.61 -7.10 -1.55
CA ARG A 61 -14.20 -8.37 -0.95
C ARG A 61 -13.96 -9.38 -2.05
N ILE A 62 -12.73 -9.46 -2.53
CA ILE A 62 -12.33 -10.49 -3.49
C ILE A 62 -11.59 -11.59 -2.74
N ASP A 63 -12.14 -12.80 -2.77
CA ASP A 63 -11.60 -13.94 -2.05
C ASP A 63 -10.45 -14.59 -2.83
N HIS A 64 -9.33 -13.87 -2.87
CA HIS A 64 -8.10 -14.33 -3.52
C HIS A 64 -7.11 -14.90 -2.52
N LYS A 65 -6.32 -15.88 -3.00
CA LYS A 65 -5.16 -16.39 -2.27
C LYS A 65 -4.18 -15.24 -2.04
N ARG A 66 -3.79 -15.03 -0.78
CA ARG A 66 -2.82 -14.01 -0.37
C ARG A 66 -1.43 -14.61 -0.27
N ILE A 67 -0.42 -13.86 -0.70
CA ILE A 67 0.99 -14.24 -0.74
C ILE A 67 1.74 -13.41 0.29
N ALA A 68 2.65 -14.04 1.03
CA ALA A 68 3.49 -13.38 2.00
C ALA A 68 4.59 -12.54 1.32
N THR A 69 4.81 -11.32 1.82
CA THR A 69 5.96 -10.46 1.49
C THR A 69 6.41 -9.76 2.78
N GLY A 70 7.66 -9.34 2.92
CA GLY A 70 8.12 -8.74 4.16
C GLY A 70 9.36 -7.88 4.02
N ALA A 71 9.53 -6.97 4.98
CA ALA A 71 10.65 -6.04 5.07
C ALA A 71 10.86 -5.53 6.49
N PHE A 72 11.97 -4.84 6.73
CA PHE A 72 12.18 -4.09 7.95
C PHE A 72 11.62 -2.67 7.78
N VAL A 73 10.66 -2.33 8.62
CA VAL A 73 9.96 -1.04 8.56
C VAL A 73 10.10 -0.31 9.87
N ASP A 74 9.95 1.01 9.85
CA ASP A 74 9.85 1.75 11.08
C ASP A 74 8.59 1.36 11.86
N ASN A 75 8.76 1.01 13.13
CA ASN A 75 7.66 0.56 13.97
C ASN A 75 6.60 1.64 14.20
N ASP A 76 7.02 2.88 14.43
CA ASP A 76 6.12 3.96 14.80
C ASP A 76 5.30 4.40 13.58
N LEU A 77 5.95 4.46 12.41
CA LEU A 77 5.29 4.68 11.13
C LEU A 77 4.31 3.56 10.79
N TYR A 78 4.70 2.29 10.94
CA TYR A 78 3.80 1.16 10.72
C TYR A 78 2.59 1.21 11.66
N ASN A 79 2.80 1.47 12.95
CA ASN A 79 1.71 1.56 13.92
C ASN A 79 0.79 2.75 13.63
N LYS A 80 1.35 3.89 13.19
CA LYS A 80 0.58 5.05 12.72
C LYS A 80 -0.32 4.66 11.54
N LEU A 81 0.25 4.03 10.50
CA LEU A 81 -0.48 3.59 9.32
C LEU A 81 -1.65 2.65 9.68
N ILE A 82 -1.37 1.63 10.50
CA ILE A 82 -2.41 0.69 10.94
C ILE A 82 -3.48 1.38 11.77
N SER A 83 -3.11 2.34 12.62
CA SER A 83 -4.07 3.10 13.43
C SER A 83 -5.03 3.91 12.56
N ILE A 84 -4.52 4.62 11.55
CA ILE A 84 -5.35 5.42 10.63
C ILE A 84 -6.28 4.51 9.81
N GLY A 85 -5.75 3.43 9.24
CA GLY A 85 -6.58 2.50 8.45
C GLY A 85 -7.66 1.82 9.27
N LYS A 86 -7.40 1.50 10.55
CA LYS A 86 -8.41 0.94 11.45
C LYS A 86 -9.58 1.88 11.74
N LYS A 87 -9.33 3.20 11.83
CA LYS A 87 -10.42 4.20 11.96
C LYS A 87 -11.40 4.13 10.78
N ASN A 88 -10.89 3.74 9.61
CA ASN A 88 -11.65 3.53 8.38
C ASN A 88 -12.19 2.09 8.25
N ASN A 89 -12.22 1.31 9.34
CA ASN A 89 -12.66 -0.10 9.35
C ASN A 89 -11.88 -1.02 8.38
N LEU A 90 -10.66 -0.65 8.00
CA LEU A 90 -9.82 -1.45 7.10
C LEU A 90 -9.06 -2.53 7.89
N LYS A 91 -8.98 -3.72 7.31
CA LYS A 91 -8.14 -4.82 7.79
C LYS A 91 -6.68 -4.53 7.42
N LYS A 92 -5.74 -5.09 8.19
CA LYS A 92 -4.30 -4.88 7.97
C LYS A 92 -3.84 -5.12 6.53
N TYR A 93 -4.29 -6.21 5.90
CA TYR A 93 -3.92 -6.48 4.51
C TYR A 93 -4.52 -5.48 3.52
N GLU A 94 -5.75 -5.01 3.76
CA GLU A 94 -6.41 -3.99 2.93
C GLU A 94 -5.62 -2.69 3.00
N ILE A 95 -5.14 -2.32 4.21
CA ILE A 95 -4.28 -1.16 4.40
C ILE A 95 -3.00 -1.28 3.56
N ILE A 96 -2.30 -2.43 3.61
CA ILE A 96 -1.07 -2.64 2.84
C ILE A 96 -1.33 -2.57 1.33
N GLU A 97 -2.39 -3.22 0.84
CA GLU A 97 -2.74 -3.16 -0.58
C GLU A 97 -3.12 -1.75 -1.03
N LEU A 98 -3.83 -1.02 -0.18
CA LEU A 98 -4.27 0.34 -0.46
C LEU A 98 -3.09 1.32 -0.54
N VAL A 99 -2.08 1.18 0.31
CA VAL A 99 -0.88 2.03 0.22
C VAL A 99 -0.05 1.75 -1.03
N ILE A 100 0.03 0.49 -1.47
CA ILE A 100 0.65 0.12 -2.75
C ILE A 100 -0.15 0.75 -3.90
N TYR A 101 -1.48 0.64 -3.85
CA TYR A 101 -2.37 1.25 -4.84
C TYR A 101 -2.22 2.77 -4.92
N PHE A 102 -2.24 3.48 -3.78
CA PHE A 102 -2.07 4.93 -3.76
C PHE A 102 -0.75 5.37 -4.34
N TYR A 103 0.33 4.67 -4.00
CA TYR A 103 1.64 4.96 -4.54
C TYR A 103 1.64 4.78 -6.07
N ALA A 104 1.15 3.64 -6.55
CA ALA A 104 1.03 3.39 -7.99
C ALA A 104 0.16 4.41 -8.73
N MET A 105 -0.96 4.83 -8.13
CA MET A 105 -1.85 5.83 -8.74
C MET A 105 -1.18 7.19 -8.91
N GLU A 106 -0.18 7.52 -8.11
CA GLU A 106 0.57 8.77 -8.20
C GLU A 106 1.73 8.69 -9.20
N TYR A 107 2.49 7.60 -9.17
CA TYR A 107 3.75 7.50 -9.93
C TYR A 107 3.63 6.84 -11.30
N LEU A 108 2.67 5.93 -11.49
CA LEU A 108 2.52 5.26 -12.78
C LEU A 108 1.86 6.16 -13.82
N ASN A 109 2.32 6.05 -15.06
CA ASN A 109 1.68 6.69 -16.20
C ASN A 109 0.40 5.95 -16.62
N SER A 110 -0.38 6.54 -17.53
CA SER A 110 -1.69 5.98 -17.92
C SER A 110 -1.61 4.56 -18.51
N ARG A 111 -0.57 4.25 -19.29
CA ARG A 111 -0.40 2.90 -19.89
C ARG A 111 -0.10 1.85 -18.84
N GLU A 112 0.73 2.19 -17.84
CA GLU A 112 1.06 1.28 -16.75
C GLU A 112 -0.15 1.04 -15.84
N LYS A 113 -0.92 2.09 -15.54
CA LYS A 113 -2.17 1.98 -14.78
C LYS A 113 -3.18 1.07 -15.46
N GLU A 114 -3.28 1.15 -16.79
CA GLU A 114 -4.10 0.26 -17.60
C GLU A 114 -3.57 -1.18 -17.60
N PHE A 115 -2.25 -1.36 -17.76
CA PHE A 115 -1.61 -2.69 -17.71
C PHE A 115 -1.86 -3.42 -16.38
N PHE A 116 -1.83 -2.71 -15.25
CA PHE A 116 -2.15 -3.26 -13.93
C PHE A 116 -3.64 -3.27 -13.59
N GLU A 117 -4.48 -2.79 -14.50
CA GLU A 117 -5.93 -2.67 -14.36
C GLU A 117 -6.34 -1.98 -13.04
N LEU A 118 -5.64 -0.92 -12.62
CA LEU A 118 -5.80 -0.35 -11.27
C LEU A 118 -7.24 0.07 -10.96
N GLU A 119 -7.97 0.60 -11.94
CA GLU A 119 -9.38 0.99 -11.77
C GLU A 119 -10.30 -0.21 -11.47
N LYS A 120 -9.89 -1.43 -11.84
CA LYS A 120 -10.64 -2.67 -11.58
C LYS A 120 -10.33 -3.29 -10.22
N TRP A 121 -9.47 -2.69 -9.40
CA TRP A 121 -9.11 -3.24 -8.09
C TRP A 121 -10.22 -3.14 -7.05
N GLY A 122 -11.35 -2.51 -7.39
CA GLY A 122 -12.53 -2.43 -6.56
C GLY A 122 -12.33 -1.53 -5.34
N ILE A 123 -11.44 -0.54 -5.45
CA ILE A 123 -11.24 0.49 -4.43
C ILE A 123 -12.14 1.66 -4.80
N VAL A 124 -13.13 1.94 -3.94
CA VAL A 124 -14.06 3.05 -4.11
C VAL A 124 -13.83 4.04 -2.99
N ILE A 125 -13.70 5.32 -3.35
CA ILE A 125 -13.51 6.44 -2.42
C ILE A 125 -14.67 7.40 -2.64
N PHE A 126 -15.50 7.63 -1.62
CA PHE A 126 -16.71 8.48 -1.71
C PHE A 126 -16.91 9.32 -0.46
#